data_AF-A0A1V5AE84-F1
#
_entry.id   AF-A0A1V5AE84-F1
#
_cell.length_a   1.000
_cell.length_b   1.000
_cell.length_c   1.000
_cell.angle_alpha   90.00
_cell.angle_beta   90.00
_cell.angle_gamma   90.00
#
_symmetry.space_group_name_H-M   'P 1'
#
loop_
_entity.id
_entity.type
_entity.pdbx_description
1 polymer ?
#
loop_
_entity_poly.entity_id
_entity_poly.type
_entity_poly.pdbx_seq_one_letter_code
_entity_poly.pdbx_strand_id
1 'polypeptide(L)'
;MEIIWLGHSCFLIRWGDKALVTDPPDESVGYRLPPLQADMVLISHDHDDHSNIGAIQGSPVVVRAVGEHLASGVRFRGVATWHDQHHGAMRGPNTAFCFELEGVRLCHLGDLGHLLTPDQLAEIGPVDLLFLPVGGIYTLDAKAAAAVADQLKPAVVVPMHYLTGQLSFELEPVGSFLKGRKVEGPLPSLNVTRDSLGPPRTVILECRSSL
;
A
#
# COMPACT_ATOMS: atom_id res chain seq x y z
N MET A 1 -7.43 13.19 -6.81
CA MET A 1 -6.70 12.00 -7.27
C MET A 1 -7.62 10.78 -7.26
N GLU A 2 -7.37 9.79 -8.12
CA GLU A 2 -8.06 8.51 -8.17
C GLU A 2 -7.12 7.37 -7.76
N ILE A 3 -7.61 6.43 -6.96
CA ILE A 3 -6.89 5.25 -6.48
C ILE A 3 -7.64 3.99 -6.93
N ILE A 4 -6.93 3.09 -7.60
CA ILE A 4 -7.45 1.83 -8.12
C ILE A 4 -6.60 0.70 -7.53
N TRP A 5 -7.25 -0.31 -6.96
CA TRP A 5 -6.56 -1.51 -6.48
C TRP A 5 -6.40 -2.53 -7.61
N LEU A 6 -5.17 -2.96 -7.82
CA LEU A 6 -4.79 -3.93 -8.84
C LEU A 6 -4.52 -5.32 -8.22
N GLY A 7 -4.86 -5.51 -6.95
CA GLY A 7 -4.62 -6.77 -6.24
C GLY A 7 -3.35 -6.73 -5.41
N HIS A 8 -3.26 -7.63 -4.43
CA HIS A 8 -2.15 -7.72 -3.49
C HIS A 8 -1.86 -6.37 -2.80
N SER A 9 -0.61 -5.88 -2.86
CA SER A 9 -0.18 -4.54 -2.45
C SER A 9 -0.07 -3.55 -3.63
N CYS A 10 -0.65 -3.86 -4.79
CA CYS A 10 -0.51 -3.05 -5.99
C CYS A 10 -1.67 -2.08 -6.19
N PHE A 11 -1.34 -0.79 -6.26
CA PHE A 11 -2.29 0.29 -6.54
C PHE A 11 -1.82 1.14 -7.71
N LEU A 12 -2.77 1.51 -8.56
CA LEU A 12 -2.62 2.59 -9.53
C LEU A 12 -3.22 3.87 -8.95
N ILE A 13 -2.40 4.90 -8.82
CA ILE A 13 -2.80 6.22 -8.31
C ILE A 13 -2.63 7.24 -9.44
N ARG A 14 -3.71 7.95 -9.78
CA ARG A 14 -3.73 8.94 -10.87
C ARG A 14 -4.08 10.34 -10.35
N TRP A 15 -3.36 11.34 -10.83
CA TRP A 15 -3.64 12.75 -10.54
C TRP A 15 -3.15 13.63 -11.70
N GLY A 16 -3.98 14.57 -12.14
CA GLY A 16 -3.72 15.32 -13.37
C GLY A 16 -3.43 14.39 -14.55
N ASP A 17 -2.27 14.55 -15.17
CA ASP A 17 -1.73 13.73 -16.26
C ASP A 17 -0.73 12.65 -15.80
N LYS A 18 -0.51 12.50 -14.49
CA LYS A 18 0.47 11.59 -13.89
C LYS A 18 -0.15 10.32 -13.34
N ALA A 19 0.65 9.27 -13.31
CA ALA A 19 0.33 7.99 -12.69
C ALA A 19 1.49 7.40 -11.89
N LEU A 20 1.15 6.78 -10.76
CA LEU A 20 2.05 6.01 -9.90
C LEU A 20 1.50 4.59 -9.76
N VAL A 21 2.38 3.59 -9.87
CA VAL A 21 2.07 2.20 -9.49
C VAL A 21 2.89 1.81 -8.26
N THR A 22 2.28 1.09 -7.34
CA THR A 22 2.96 0.54 -6.15
C THR A 22 3.08 -0.97 -6.30
N ASP A 23 4.18 -1.54 -5.83
CA ASP A 23 4.44 -2.98 -5.65
C ASP A 23 3.79 -3.91 -6.70
N PRO A 24 4.11 -3.80 -8.01
CA PRO A 24 3.50 -4.65 -9.02
C PRO A 24 3.87 -6.12 -8.81
N PRO A 25 2.91 -7.03 -8.61
CA PRO A 25 3.18 -8.46 -8.50
C PRO A 25 3.51 -9.10 -9.85
N ASP A 26 4.20 -10.22 -9.82
CA ASP A 26 4.20 -11.15 -10.94
C ASP A 26 2.93 -12.02 -10.99
N GLU A 27 2.77 -12.80 -12.06
CA GLU A 27 1.60 -13.65 -12.22
C GLU A 27 1.56 -14.83 -11.21
N SER A 28 2.66 -15.13 -10.51
CA SER A 28 2.74 -16.24 -9.55
C SER A 28 1.83 -16.02 -8.34
N VAL A 29 1.53 -14.76 -8.01
CA VAL A 29 0.59 -14.35 -6.95
C VAL A 29 -0.86 -14.71 -7.30
N GLY A 30 -1.16 -14.90 -8.58
CA GLY A 30 -2.50 -15.22 -9.10
C GLY A 30 -3.27 -14.01 -9.65
N TYR A 31 -2.65 -12.82 -9.67
CA TYR A 31 -3.20 -11.63 -10.33
C TYR A 31 -2.58 -11.46 -11.72
N ARG A 32 -3.43 -11.23 -12.73
CA ARG A 32 -2.97 -10.71 -14.02
C ARG A 32 -3.22 -9.22 -14.10
N LEU A 33 -2.14 -8.44 -14.00
CA LEU A 33 -2.20 -6.99 -14.15
C LEU A 33 -2.69 -6.63 -15.57
N PRO A 34 -3.60 -5.65 -15.72
CA PRO A 34 -3.91 -5.11 -17.03
C PRO A 34 -2.69 -4.39 -17.63
N PRO A 35 -2.71 -4.01 -18.92
CA PRO A 35 -1.71 -3.08 -19.44
C PRO A 35 -1.70 -1.77 -18.63
N LEU A 36 -0.57 -1.47 -18.00
CA LEU A 36 -0.40 -0.31 -17.12
C LEU A 36 0.70 0.59 -17.68
N GLN A 37 0.44 1.89 -17.73
CA GLN A 37 1.45 2.92 -17.97
C GLN A 37 1.54 3.80 -16.73
N ALA A 38 2.76 4.10 -16.28
CA ALA A 38 3.00 4.96 -15.14
C ALA A 38 4.26 5.81 -15.33
N ASP A 39 4.30 6.96 -14.65
CA ASP A 39 5.46 7.84 -14.59
C ASP A 39 6.43 7.40 -13.49
N MET A 40 5.91 6.69 -12.48
CA MET A 40 6.65 6.26 -11.30
C MET A 40 6.20 4.86 -10.88
N VAL A 41 7.13 4.13 -10.27
CA VAL A 41 6.85 2.87 -9.57
C VAL A 41 7.48 2.92 -8.18
N LEU A 42 6.72 2.63 -7.13
CA LEU A 42 7.26 2.38 -5.79
C LEU A 42 7.43 0.88 -5.57
N ILE A 43 8.58 0.47 -5.05
CA ILE A 43 8.88 -0.92 -4.67
C ILE A 43 9.27 -0.94 -3.20
N SER A 44 8.41 -1.51 -2.34
CA SER A 44 8.65 -1.58 -0.89
C SER A 44 9.83 -2.49 -0.53
N HIS A 45 10.01 -3.59 -1.27
CA HIS A 45 11.09 -4.55 -1.10
C HIS A 45 11.22 -5.46 -2.35
N ASP A 46 12.38 -6.11 -2.51
CA ASP A 46 12.69 -6.94 -3.68
C ASP A 46 12.22 -8.39 -3.49
N HIS A 47 10.91 -8.61 -3.38
CA HIS A 47 10.28 -9.93 -3.56
C HIS A 47 9.51 -9.99 -4.88
N ASP A 48 9.35 -11.20 -5.43
CA ASP A 48 8.74 -11.43 -6.75
C ASP A 48 7.27 -10.98 -6.80
N ASP A 49 6.56 -11.05 -5.68
CA ASP A 49 5.18 -10.59 -5.53
C ASP A 49 5.01 -9.07 -5.37
N HIS A 50 6.11 -8.30 -5.39
CA HIS A 50 6.10 -6.84 -5.22
C HIS A 50 6.96 -6.07 -6.24
N SER A 51 7.78 -6.73 -7.07
CA SER A 51 8.84 -6.05 -7.82
C SER A 51 8.83 -6.25 -9.34
N ASN A 52 7.70 -6.67 -9.92
CA ASN A 52 7.54 -6.92 -11.35
C ASN A 52 7.41 -5.63 -12.20
N ILE A 53 8.50 -4.88 -12.30
CA ILE A 53 8.58 -3.62 -13.07
C ILE A 53 8.35 -3.86 -14.57
N GLY A 54 8.67 -5.06 -15.07
CA GLY A 54 8.45 -5.44 -16.47
C GLY A 54 6.98 -5.43 -16.90
N ALA A 55 6.05 -5.50 -15.96
CA ALA A 55 4.62 -5.36 -16.25
C ALA A 55 4.20 -3.90 -16.55
N ILE A 56 5.05 -2.91 -16.25
CA ILE A 56 4.72 -1.50 -16.37
C ILE A 56 5.32 -0.93 -17.66
N GLN A 57 4.45 -0.46 -18.54
CA GLN A 57 4.82 0.14 -19.82
C GLN A 57 5.39 1.54 -19.64
N GLY A 58 6.25 1.94 -20.58
CA GLY A 58 6.89 3.26 -20.62
C GLY A 58 8.29 3.24 -20.04
N SER A 59 8.67 4.33 -19.36
CA SER A 59 9.97 4.47 -18.70
C SER A 59 9.78 5.11 -17.33
N PRO A 60 9.09 4.42 -16.40
CA PRO A 60 8.80 4.98 -15.08
C PRO A 60 10.09 5.21 -14.28
N VAL A 61 10.09 6.26 -13.47
CA VAL A 61 11.11 6.44 -12.43
C VAL A 61 10.81 5.48 -11.28
N VAL A 62 11.73 4.57 -11.00
CA VAL A 62 11.56 3.58 -9.92
C VAL A 62 12.14 4.14 -8.61
N VAL A 63 11.33 4.13 -7.56
CA VAL A 63 11.73 4.51 -6.20
C VAL A 63 11.66 3.27 -5.31
N ARG A 64 12.79 2.87 -4.73
CA ARG A 64 12.90 1.66 -3.91
C ARG A 64 13.81 1.78 -2.68
N ALA A 65 14.29 2.99 -2.39
CA ALA A 65 15.29 3.23 -1.35
C ALA A 65 14.71 3.99 -0.16
N VAL A 66 15.31 3.78 1.02
CA VAL A 66 15.07 4.57 2.23
C VAL A 66 15.60 6.00 2.04
N GLY A 67 15.04 6.97 2.76
CA GLY A 67 15.41 8.38 2.71
C GLY A 67 14.51 9.21 1.80
N GLU A 68 14.93 10.44 1.52
CA GLU A 68 14.18 11.36 0.67
C GLU A 68 14.53 11.18 -0.81
N HIS A 69 13.49 11.11 -1.66
CA HIS A 69 13.62 10.95 -3.10
C HIS A 69 12.73 11.97 -3.82
N LEU A 70 13.16 12.41 -4.99
CA LEU A 70 12.36 13.23 -5.90
C LEU A 70 12.20 12.46 -7.21
N ALA A 71 10.97 12.06 -7.52
CA ALA A 71 10.65 11.36 -8.76
C ALA A 71 9.49 12.07 -9.45
N SER A 72 9.69 12.43 -10.73
CA SER A 72 8.67 13.07 -11.58
C SER A 72 7.95 14.26 -10.93
N GLY A 73 8.66 15.04 -10.09
CA GLY A 73 8.14 16.21 -9.38
C GLY A 73 7.46 15.93 -8.04
N VAL A 74 7.38 14.68 -7.61
CA VAL A 74 6.80 14.25 -6.32
C VAL A 74 7.93 13.88 -5.35
N ARG A 75 7.82 14.37 -4.11
CA ARG A 75 8.73 13.99 -3.03
C ARG A 75 8.20 12.73 -2.35
N PHE A 76 9.10 11.76 -2.21
CA PHE A 76 8.85 10.53 -1.47
C PHE A 76 9.82 10.45 -0.29
N ARG A 77 9.35 9.90 0.81
CA ARG A 77 10.18 9.49 1.93
C ARG A 77 10.02 7.99 2.12
N GLY A 78 11.07 7.24 1.86
CA GLY A 78 11.16 5.83 2.25
C GLY A 78 11.60 5.72 3.70
N VAL A 79 10.83 5.03 4.53
CA VAL A 79 11.13 4.77 5.95
C VAL A 79 11.46 3.30 6.10
N ALA A 80 12.62 3.01 6.70
CA ALA A 80 13.07 1.64 6.92
C ALA A 80 12.16 0.96 7.97
N THR A 81 11.54 -0.14 7.58
CA THR A 81 10.78 -1.04 8.45
C THR A 81 11.18 -2.48 8.19
N TRP A 82 10.50 -3.43 8.82
CA TRP A 82 10.78 -4.86 8.67
C TRP A 82 9.53 -5.63 8.27
N HIS A 83 9.75 -6.72 7.52
CA HIS A 83 8.71 -7.65 7.09
C HIS A 83 8.30 -8.63 8.22
N ASP A 84 8.99 -8.60 9.36
CA ASP A 84 8.69 -9.46 10.50
C ASP A 84 8.90 -8.77 11.85
N GLN A 85 8.52 -9.46 12.92
CA GLN A 85 8.67 -9.01 14.32
C GLN A 85 10.09 -9.19 14.87
N HIS A 86 11.01 -9.73 14.08
CA HIS A 86 12.39 -10.05 14.45
C HIS A 86 13.39 -9.20 13.66
N HIS A 87 13.03 -7.95 13.36
CA HIS A 87 13.89 -6.98 12.68
C HIS A 87 14.37 -7.45 11.30
N GLY A 88 13.52 -8.17 10.56
CA GLY A 88 13.81 -8.66 9.22
C GLY A 88 14.63 -9.95 9.20
N ALA A 89 14.87 -10.58 10.35
CA ALA A 89 15.66 -11.80 10.42
C ALA A 89 15.00 -13.01 9.73
N MET A 90 13.67 -13.00 9.56
CA MET A 90 12.93 -14.09 8.93
C MET A 90 12.52 -13.77 7.49
N ARG A 91 12.18 -12.51 7.21
CA ARG A 91 11.56 -12.09 5.94
C ARG A 91 12.23 -10.88 5.29
N GLY A 92 13.24 -10.32 5.92
CA GLY A 92 14.04 -9.23 5.35
C GLY A 92 13.50 -7.82 5.61
N PRO A 93 14.11 -6.82 4.95
CA PRO A 93 13.74 -5.43 5.08
C PRO A 93 12.41 -5.12 4.36
N ASN A 94 11.73 -4.08 4.82
CA ASN A 94 10.59 -3.47 4.14
C ASN A 94 10.76 -1.95 4.12
N THR A 95 10.23 -1.29 3.10
CA THR A 95 10.21 0.19 3.03
C THR A 95 8.77 0.69 3.02
N ALA A 96 8.39 1.45 4.04
CA ALA A 96 7.16 2.22 4.01
C ALA A 96 7.40 3.53 3.23
N PHE A 97 6.53 3.85 2.27
CA PHE A 97 6.66 5.08 1.48
C PHE A 97 5.61 6.12 1.87
N CYS A 98 6.08 7.31 2.21
CA CYS A 98 5.25 8.46 2.51
C CYS A 98 5.39 9.51 1.41
N PHE A 99 4.28 10.05 0.92
CA PHE A 99 4.27 11.03 -0.16
C PHE A 99 2.99 11.88 -0.12
N GLU A 100 3.03 13.04 -0.75
CA GLU A 100 1.88 13.96 -0.80
C GLU A 100 1.48 14.21 -2.25
N LEU A 101 0.19 14.00 -2.55
CA LEU A 101 -0.41 14.28 -3.85
C LEU A 101 -1.65 15.15 -3.65
N GLU A 102 -1.72 16.26 -4.39
CA GLU A 102 -2.86 17.19 -4.34
C GLU A 102 -3.28 17.61 -2.91
N GLY A 103 -2.29 17.78 -2.02
CA GLY A 103 -2.49 18.17 -0.62
C GLY A 103 -2.94 17.04 0.31
N VAL A 104 -2.96 15.79 -0.15
CA VAL A 104 -3.31 14.61 0.65
C VAL A 104 -2.05 13.80 0.94
N ARG A 105 -1.79 13.48 2.21
CA ARG A 105 -0.62 12.71 2.65
C ARG A 105 -0.93 11.22 2.64
N LEU A 106 -0.26 10.48 1.77
CA LEU A 106 -0.42 9.04 1.60
C LEU A 106 0.75 8.29 2.25
N CYS A 107 0.46 7.13 2.82
CA CYS A 107 1.48 6.21 3.29
C CYS A 107 1.17 4.79 2.80
N HIS A 108 2.10 4.20 2.06
CA HIS A 108 2.06 2.79 1.67
C HIS A 108 3.01 2.01 2.57
N LEU A 109 2.47 1.12 3.41
CA LEU A 109 3.27 0.41 4.40
C LEU A 109 4.05 -0.79 3.84
N GLY A 110 3.86 -1.14 2.56
CA GLY A 110 4.42 -2.37 2.00
C GLY A 110 3.94 -3.55 2.82
N ASP A 111 4.88 -4.44 3.14
CA ASP A 111 4.63 -5.64 3.93
C ASP A 111 5.10 -5.48 5.38
N LEU A 112 4.68 -4.41 6.02
CA LEU A 112 4.99 -4.20 7.43
C LEU A 112 4.64 -5.44 8.27
N GLY A 113 5.59 -5.93 9.06
CA GLY A 113 5.42 -7.13 9.91
C GLY A 113 5.38 -6.86 11.41
N HIS A 114 5.47 -5.59 11.84
CA HIS A 114 5.56 -5.20 13.25
C HIS A 114 4.83 -3.87 13.52
N LEU A 115 4.63 -3.53 14.80
CA LEU A 115 4.17 -2.19 15.18
C LEU A 115 5.28 -1.17 14.92
N LEU A 116 4.91 0.03 14.49
CA LEU A 116 5.87 1.09 14.21
C LEU A 116 6.54 1.56 15.50
N THR A 117 7.86 1.72 15.45
CA THR A 117 8.62 2.31 16.56
C THR A 117 8.38 3.82 16.64
N PRO A 118 8.68 4.48 17.77
CA PRO A 118 8.58 5.93 17.89
C PRO A 118 9.37 6.69 16.80
N ASP A 119 10.56 6.21 16.45
CA ASP A 119 11.40 6.84 15.42
C ASP A 119 10.77 6.69 14.03
N GLN A 120 10.27 5.49 13.69
CA GLN A 120 9.55 5.28 12.43
C GLN A 120 8.28 6.13 12.35
N LEU A 121 7.53 6.29 13.45
CA LEU A 121 6.37 7.18 13.50
C LEU A 121 6.76 8.65 13.27
N ALA A 122 7.89 9.08 13.85
CA ALA A 122 8.40 10.43 13.64
C ALA A 122 8.84 10.66 12.18
N GLU A 123 9.45 9.66 11.54
CA GLU A 123 9.84 9.71 10.14
C GLU A 123 8.66 9.66 9.16
N ILE A 124 7.65 8.82 9.44
CA ILE A 124 6.42 8.73 8.64
C ILE A 124 5.62 10.03 8.75
N GLY A 125 5.54 10.60 9.96
CA GLY A 125 4.78 11.80 10.20
C GLY A 125 3.27 11.60 10.02
N PRO A 126 2.51 12.68 9.78
CA PRO A 126 1.06 12.60 9.69
C PRO A 126 0.58 12.00 8.36
N VAL A 127 -0.37 11.08 8.45
CA VAL A 127 -0.94 10.35 7.30
C VAL A 127 -2.44 10.68 7.18
N ASP A 128 -2.92 10.98 5.99
CA ASP A 128 -4.35 11.15 5.71
C ASP A 128 -4.96 9.86 5.14
N LEU A 129 -4.25 9.19 4.23
CA LEU A 129 -4.66 7.93 3.61
C LEU A 129 -3.57 6.87 3.78
N LEU A 130 -3.93 5.73 4.37
CA LEU A 130 -3.03 4.64 4.68
C LEU A 130 -3.36 3.38 3.86
N PHE A 131 -2.39 2.84 3.14
CA PHE A 131 -2.43 1.48 2.59
C PHE A 131 -1.78 0.52 3.58
N LEU A 132 -2.55 -0.44 4.08
CA LEU A 132 -2.19 -1.24 5.27
C LEU A 132 -2.32 -2.75 4.99
N PRO A 133 -1.26 -3.56 5.09
CA PRO A 133 -1.38 -5.00 4.94
C PRO A 133 -2.14 -5.60 6.14
N VAL A 134 -3.05 -6.55 5.87
CA VAL A 134 -3.90 -7.18 6.91
C VAL A 134 -4.04 -8.69 6.78
N GLY A 135 -3.09 -9.33 6.09
CA GLY A 135 -3.17 -10.74 5.69
C GLY A 135 -2.69 -11.75 6.73
N GLY A 136 -2.15 -11.33 7.88
CA GLY A 136 -1.89 -12.15 9.07
C GLY A 136 -0.83 -13.25 9.00
N ILE A 137 -0.53 -13.81 7.82
CA ILE A 137 0.43 -14.93 7.68
C ILE A 137 1.84 -14.42 7.45
N TYR A 138 1.98 -13.52 6.47
CA TYR A 138 3.27 -12.96 6.07
C TYR A 138 3.49 -11.54 6.61
N THR A 139 2.40 -10.84 6.95
CA THR A 139 2.40 -9.44 7.39
C THR A 139 1.64 -9.29 8.70
N LEU A 140 1.07 -8.12 8.99
CA LEU A 140 0.26 -7.88 10.19
C LEU A 140 -1.01 -8.74 10.21
N ASP A 141 -1.29 -9.33 11.37
CA ASP A 141 -2.63 -9.82 11.69
C ASP A 141 -3.62 -8.66 11.91
N ALA A 142 -4.92 -8.98 11.98
CA ALA A 142 -5.97 -7.98 12.15
C ALA A 142 -5.79 -7.09 13.40
N LYS A 143 -5.21 -7.62 14.49
CA LYS A 143 -5.02 -6.88 15.75
C LYS A 143 -3.82 -5.93 15.65
N ALA A 144 -2.70 -6.39 15.09
CA ALA A 144 -1.51 -5.59 14.87
C ALA A 144 -1.78 -4.49 13.83
N ALA A 145 -2.49 -4.81 12.75
CA ALA A 145 -2.95 -3.83 11.76
C ALA A 145 -3.85 -2.76 12.40
N ALA A 146 -4.75 -3.16 13.30
CA ALA A 146 -5.58 -2.21 14.02
C ALA A 146 -4.74 -1.26 14.89
N ALA A 147 -3.75 -1.79 15.61
CA ALA A 147 -2.84 -0.98 16.40
C ALA A 147 -2.00 -0.02 15.54
N VAL A 148 -1.50 -0.45 14.38
CA VAL A 148 -0.77 0.45 13.46
C VAL A 148 -1.67 1.56 12.92
N ALA A 149 -2.93 1.25 12.57
CA ALA A 149 -3.90 2.27 12.19
C ALA A 149 -4.14 3.29 13.33
N ASP A 150 -4.15 2.84 14.59
CA ASP A 150 -4.27 3.71 15.77
C ASP A 150 -3.00 4.54 16.07
N GLN A 151 -1.82 4.04 15.68
CA GLN A 151 -0.56 4.80 15.77
C GLN A 151 -0.55 5.97 14.78
N LEU A 152 -1.00 5.74 13.54
CA LEU A 152 -0.96 6.73 12.46
C LEU A 152 -2.20 7.61 12.37
N LYS A 153 -3.34 7.16 12.90
CA LYS A 153 -4.64 7.85 12.93
C LYS A 153 -5.06 8.47 11.58
N PRO A 154 -5.00 7.73 10.46
CA PRO A 154 -5.41 8.27 9.16
C PRO A 154 -6.92 8.50 9.10
N ALA A 155 -7.34 9.42 8.24
CA ALA A 155 -8.75 9.63 7.94
C ALA A 155 -9.32 8.50 7.06
N VAL A 156 -8.49 7.91 6.21
CA VAL A 156 -8.86 6.80 5.32
C VAL A 156 -7.86 5.67 5.45
N VAL A 157 -8.33 4.45 5.70
CA VAL A 157 -7.53 3.22 5.60
C VAL A 157 -8.02 2.39 4.43
N VAL A 158 -7.11 2.00 3.54
CA VAL A 158 -7.33 1.03 2.47
C VAL A 158 -6.54 -0.23 2.85
N PRO A 159 -7.20 -1.30 3.35
CA PRO A 159 -6.51 -2.54 3.64
C PRO A 159 -6.06 -3.19 2.33
N MET A 160 -4.95 -3.92 2.39
CA MET A 160 -4.35 -4.63 1.27
C MET A 160 -3.75 -5.96 1.73
N HIS A 161 -3.17 -6.72 0.80
CA HIS A 161 -2.43 -7.94 1.12
C HIS A 161 -3.24 -8.90 2.03
N TYR A 162 -4.47 -9.23 1.64
CA TYR A 162 -5.37 -10.15 2.35
C TYR A 162 -5.98 -11.17 1.40
N LEU A 163 -6.60 -12.23 1.94
CA LEU A 163 -7.17 -13.31 1.13
C LEU A 163 -8.22 -12.80 0.13
N THR A 164 -8.02 -13.17 -1.15
CA THR A 164 -8.96 -12.95 -2.24
C THR A 164 -9.17 -14.25 -3.00
N GLY A 165 -10.21 -14.31 -3.85
CA GLY A 165 -10.44 -15.47 -4.71
C GLY A 165 -9.39 -15.66 -5.82
N GLN A 166 -8.47 -14.71 -6.01
CA GLN A 166 -7.43 -14.75 -7.05
C GLN A 166 -6.08 -15.26 -6.53
N LEU A 167 -5.85 -15.20 -5.22
CA LEU A 167 -4.55 -15.54 -4.64
C LEU A 167 -4.20 -17.02 -4.81
N SER A 168 -2.94 -17.28 -5.14
CA SER A 168 -2.36 -18.62 -5.28
C SER A 168 -1.82 -19.21 -3.97
N PHE A 169 -1.79 -18.41 -2.90
CA PHE A 169 -1.30 -18.78 -1.57
C PHE A 169 -2.22 -18.29 -0.45
N GLU A 170 -1.97 -18.79 0.76
CA GLU A 170 -2.83 -18.51 1.92
C GLU A 170 -2.53 -17.12 2.52
N LEU A 171 -3.61 -16.42 2.88
CA LEU A 171 -3.64 -15.24 3.71
C LEU A 171 -4.92 -15.29 4.57
N GLU A 172 -4.99 -14.45 5.59
CA GLU A 172 -6.24 -14.22 6.31
C GLU A 172 -7.19 -13.32 5.51
N PRO A 173 -8.52 -13.55 5.59
CA PRO A 173 -9.50 -12.66 4.98
C PRO A 173 -9.60 -11.33 5.75
N VAL A 174 -9.92 -10.25 5.02
CA VAL A 174 -10.04 -8.89 5.56
C VAL A 174 -11.08 -8.74 6.68
N GLY A 175 -12.04 -9.68 6.79
CA GLY A 175 -13.19 -9.56 7.68
C GLY A 175 -12.87 -9.35 9.15
N SER A 176 -11.79 -9.95 9.67
CA SER A 176 -11.36 -9.75 11.06
C SER A 176 -10.91 -8.32 11.32
N PHE A 177 -10.20 -7.69 10.38
CA PHE A 177 -9.76 -6.30 10.48
C PHE A 177 -10.92 -5.30 10.44
N LEU A 178 -11.99 -5.61 9.71
CA LEU A 178 -13.15 -4.72 9.52
C LEU A 178 -14.11 -4.66 10.71
N LYS A 179 -14.05 -5.61 11.64
CA LYS A 179 -14.98 -5.67 12.77
C LYS A 179 -14.95 -4.38 13.59
N GLY A 180 -16.12 -3.75 13.73
CA GLY A 180 -16.28 -2.51 14.50
C GLY A 180 -15.81 -1.23 13.80
N ARG A 181 -15.34 -1.32 12.55
CA ARG A 181 -14.93 -0.16 11.75
C ARG A 181 -16.07 0.38 10.90
N LYS A 182 -16.03 1.68 10.59
CA LYS A 182 -16.90 2.27 9.56
C LYS A 182 -16.34 1.89 8.19
N VAL A 183 -17.04 1.00 7.48
CA VAL A 183 -16.59 0.48 6.18
C VAL A 183 -17.39 1.12 5.04
N GLU A 184 -16.68 1.49 3.99
CA GLU A 184 -17.22 1.92 2.70
C GLU A 184 -16.71 0.96 1.61
N GLY A 185 -17.58 0.54 0.70
CA GLY A 185 -17.23 -0.36 -0.41
C GLY A 185 -17.75 -1.80 -0.27
N PRO A 186 -17.33 -2.72 -1.17
CA PRO A 186 -16.25 -2.54 -2.12
C PRO A 186 -16.54 -1.48 -3.19
N LEU A 187 -15.54 -0.65 -3.52
CA LEU A 187 -15.63 0.39 -4.54
C LEU A 187 -14.75 0.06 -5.75
N PRO A 188 -15.17 0.40 -6.97
CA PRO A 188 -14.38 0.20 -8.19
C PRO A 188 -13.07 1.01 -8.23
N SER A 189 -13.09 2.18 -7.60
CA SER A 189 -11.97 3.09 -7.37
C SER A 189 -12.34 4.04 -6.25
N LEU A 190 -11.34 4.67 -5.64
CA LEU A 190 -11.51 5.69 -4.60
C LEU A 190 -11.02 7.04 -5.12
N ASN A 191 -11.93 8.01 -5.18
CA ASN A 191 -11.60 9.40 -5.49
C ASN A 191 -11.40 10.18 -4.20
N VAL A 192 -10.24 10.82 -4.04
CA VAL A 192 -9.89 11.58 -2.84
C VAL A 192 -9.39 12.96 -3.21
N THR A 193 -9.85 13.94 -2.46
CA THR A 193 -9.32 15.29 -2.37
C THR A 193 -9.11 15.65 -0.90
N ARG A 194 -8.44 16.76 -0.62
CA ARG A 194 -8.27 17.25 0.76
C ARG A 194 -9.61 17.42 1.49
N ASP A 195 -10.63 17.90 0.79
CA ASP A 195 -11.97 18.16 1.35
C ASP A 195 -12.81 16.88 1.53
N SER A 196 -12.50 15.82 0.79
CA SER A 196 -13.28 14.56 0.84
C SER A 196 -12.78 13.55 1.88
N LEU A 197 -11.74 13.89 2.64
CA LEU A 197 -11.16 12.99 3.66
C LEU A 197 -12.15 12.68 4.79
N GLY A 198 -13.00 13.63 5.19
CA GLY A 198 -14.09 13.40 6.13
C GLY A 198 -13.68 12.74 7.47
N PRO A 199 -14.62 12.09 8.19
CA PRO A 199 -14.30 11.34 9.41
C PRO A 199 -13.60 10.01 9.10
N PRO A 200 -12.86 9.43 10.08
CA PRO A 200 -12.17 8.15 9.93
C PRO A 200 -13.05 7.03 9.36
N ARG A 201 -12.56 6.37 8.31
CA ARG A 201 -13.23 5.21 7.68
C ARG A 201 -12.24 4.25 7.06
N THR A 202 -12.71 3.04 6.82
CA THR A 202 -12.00 2.01 6.06
C THR A 202 -12.69 1.83 4.71
N VAL A 203 -11.93 1.90 3.62
CA VAL A 203 -12.45 1.77 2.26
C VAL A 203 -11.95 0.45 1.68
N ILE A 204 -12.88 -0.42 1.28
CA ILE A 204 -12.57 -1.63 0.50
C ILE A 204 -12.64 -1.27 -0.98
N LEU A 205 -11.64 -1.71 -1.74
CA LEU A 205 -11.60 -1.58 -3.20
C LEU A 205 -11.85 -2.94 -3.86
N GLU A 206 -12.49 -2.93 -5.04
CA GLU A 206 -12.57 -4.07 -5.94
C GLU A 206 -11.24 -4.24 -6.67
N CYS A 207 -10.72 -5.48 -6.71
CA CYS A 207 -9.52 -5.77 -7.49
C CYS A 207 -9.83 -5.60 -8.99
N ARG A 208 -8.99 -4.85 -9.70
CA ARG A 208 -9.10 -4.63 -11.16
C ARG A 208 -8.21 -5.53 -12.01
N SER A 209 -7.48 -6.45 -11.40
CA SER A 209 -6.74 -7.50 -12.13
C SER A 209 -7.66 -8.64 -12.52
N SER A 210 -7.38 -9.26 -13.67
CA SER A 210 -8.15 -10.42 -14.14
C SER A 210 -7.59 -11.73 -13.60
N LEU A 211 -8.35 -12.81 -13.81
CA LEU A 211 -7.85 -14.18 -13.78
C LEU A 211 -6.96 -14.47 -15.02
#